data_AF-A0A8J5PRA2-F1
#
_entry.id   AF-A0A8J5PRA2-F1
#
_cell.length_a   1.000
_cell.length_b   1.000
_cell.length_c   1.000
_cell.angle_alpha   90.00
_cell.angle_beta   90.00
_cell.angle_gamma   90.00
#
_symmetry.space_group_name_H-M   'P 1'
#
loop_
_entity.id
_entity.type
_entity.pdbx_description
1 polymer ?
#
loop_
_entity_poly.entity_id
_entity_poly.type
_entity_poly.pdbx_seq_one_letter_code
_entity_poly.pdbx_strand_id
1 'polypeptide(L)'
;MTRLAFVLRLKNYVVKLSQREEDTFDAALRIYSKKARVNEYNYEHLVRLKHPAIQVMAKNIGNGADKATSEQAGNLAGQFPPAGLVNGAQGTVYDIGWAPGADAHRDPPSVIMMVMDKYTGPSYLTTDDGREVVPILPVKRDFFLGTSACTRKQFPLMASYAITVHKSQSITVDKMVTDLSERDFQTGLSYVAVSRVKMLDGLMIDAPFERASLHYEKLPDGKHSSIMLFTLEALYVLTD
;
A
#
# COMPACT_ATOMS: atom_id res chain seq x y z
N MET A 1 -2.38 23.84 -10.32
CA MET A 1 -2.40 24.87 -9.26
C MET A 1 -3.68 24.72 -8.43
N THR A 2 -3.70 23.79 -7.48
CA THR A 2 -4.73 23.77 -6.43
C THR A 2 -4.05 23.29 -5.15
N ARG A 3 -3.41 24.23 -4.44
CA ARG A 3 -2.89 23.99 -3.10
C ARG A 3 -4.09 23.97 -2.17
N LEU A 4 -4.66 22.79 -1.94
CA LEU A 4 -5.66 22.59 -0.89
C LEU A 4 -4.93 22.67 0.45
N ALA A 5 -5.12 23.77 1.17
CA ALA A 5 -4.66 23.91 2.55
C ALA A 5 -5.46 22.92 3.42
N PHE A 6 -4.88 21.75 3.68
CA PHE A 6 -5.40 20.81 4.67
C PHE A 6 -5.04 21.35 6.04
N VAL A 7 -6.02 21.95 6.71
CA VAL A 7 -5.87 22.28 8.13
C VAL A 7 -6.61 21.26 8.95
N LEU A 8 -5.82 20.46 9.65
CA LEU A 8 -6.27 19.49 10.64
C LEU A 8 -6.94 20.23 11.82
N ARG A 9 -8.27 20.42 11.75
CA ARG A 9 -9.14 20.76 12.90
C ARG A 9 -9.32 19.50 13.75
N LEU A 10 -8.25 18.96 14.30
CA LEU A 10 -8.33 17.95 15.36
C LEU A 10 -8.72 18.71 16.64
N LYS A 11 -10.01 18.97 16.83
CA LYS A 11 -10.53 19.40 18.13
C LYS A 11 -10.19 18.30 19.15
N ASN A 12 -10.02 18.68 20.42
CA ASN A 12 -9.60 17.86 21.58
C ASN A 12 -10.52 16.67 21.93
N TYR A 13 -11.23 16.11 20.96
CA TYR A 13 -12.08 14.95 21.12
C TYR A 13 -11.48 13.82 20.29
N VAL A 14 -10.78 12.92 20.98
CA VAL A 14 -10.73 11.52 20.53
C VAL A 14 -12.17 11.02 20.64
N VAL A 15 -12.98 11.29 19.62
CA VAL A 15 -14.31 10.71 19.54
C VAL A 15 -14.09 9.24 19.28
N LYS A 16 -14.30 8.41 20.30
CA LYS A 16 -14.32 6.97 20.12
C LYS A 16 -15.49 6.67 19.18
N LEU A 17 -15.17 6.18 17.98
CA LEU A 17 -16.17 5.78 17.02
C LEU A 17 -17.03 4.67 17.62
N SER A 18 -18.32 4.66 17.28
CA SER A 18 -19.15 3.50 17.54
C SER A 18 -18.70 2.33 16.66
N GLN A 19 -18.99 1.10 17.08
CA GLN A 19 -18.64 -0.09 16.28
C GLN A 19 -19.17 0.02 14.84
N ARG A 20 -20.40 0.54 14.67
CA ARG A 20 -21.01 0.74 13.35
C ARG A 20 -20.20 1.69 12.46
N GLU A 21 -19.61 2.73 13.04
CA GLU A 21 -18.78 3.69 12.31
C GLU A 21 -17.44 3.05 11.91
N GLU A 22 -16.81 2.32 12.84
CA GLU A 22 -15.57 1.56 12.57
C GLU A 22 -15.79 0.52 11.45
N ASP A 23 -16.92 -0.19 11.47
CA ASP A 23 -17.26 -1.19 10.46
C ASP A 23 -17.33 -0.57 9.06
N THR A 24 -17.67 0.73 8.95
CA THR A 24 -17.68 1.42 7.65
C THR A 24 -16.29 1.63 7.05
N PHE A 25 -15.23 1.37 7.82
CA PHE A 25 -13.84 1.42 7.39
C PHE A 25 -13.25 0.03 7.15
N ASP A 26 -13.97 -1.09 7.31
CA ASP A 26 -13.36 -2.42 7.20
C ASP A 26 -12.69 -2.66 5.83
N ALA A 27 -13.31 -2.18 4.74
CA ALA A 27 -12.77 -2.24 3.38
C ALA A 27 -11.81 -1.08 3.01
N ALA A 28 -11.61 -0.10 3.90
CA ALA A 28 -10.78 1.07 3.60
C ALA A 28 -9.29 0.72 3.47
N LEU A 29 -8.55 1.49 2.67
CA LEU A 29 -7.12 1.28 2.54
C LEU A 29 -6.40 1.71 3.84
N ARG A 30 -5.52 0.84 4.36
CA ARG A 30 -4.63 1.20 5.48
C ARG A 30 -3.36 1.83 4.94
N ILE A 31 -2.97 2.98 5.46
CA ILE A 31 -1.75 3.69 5.05
C ILE A 31 -0.89 3.91 6.30
N TYR A 32 0.27 3.25 6.35
CA TYR A 32 1.17 3.32 7.51
C TYR A 32 2.55 3.84 7.13
N SER A 33 3.26 4.40 8.10
CA SER A 33 4.61 4.93 7.89
C SER A 33 5.66 3.81 7.77
N LYS A 34 5.53 2.74 8.58
CA LYS A 34 6.50 1.63 8.66
C LYS A 34 6.09 0.41 7.85
N LYS A 35 7.05 -0.16 7.10
CA LYS A 35 6.86 -1.43 6.36
C LYS A 35 6.46 -2.61 7.26
N ALA A 36 6.98 -2.66 8.49
CA ALA A 36 6.66 -3.73 9.44
C ALA A 36 5.15 -3.77 9.76
N ARG A 37 4.55 -2.61 10.07
CA ARG A 37 3.11 -2.50 10.35
C ARG A 37 2.25 -2.83 9.13
N VAL A 38 2.69 -2.42 7.94
CA VAL A 38 2.03 -2.81 6.68
C VAL A 38 2.03 -4.33 6.49
N ASN A 39 3.17 -4.99 6.72
CA ASN A 39 3.28 -6.44 6.56
C ASN A 39 2.44 -7.20 7.60
N GLU A 40 2.47 -6.74 8.86
CA GLU A 40 1.66 -7.28 9.95
C GLU A 40 0.17 -7.20 9.62
N TYR A 41 -0.35 -6.01 9.30
CA TYR A 41 -1.77 -5.83 8.97
C TYR A 41 -2.19 -6.67 7.75
N ASN A 42 -1.38 -6.67 6.68
CA ASN A 42 -1.69 -7.49 5.49
C ASN A 42 -1.75 -8.99 5.84
N TYR A 43 -0.84 -9.48 6.68
CA TYR A 43 -0.84 -10.87 7.13
C TYR A 43 -2.07 -11.19 7.98
N GLU A 44 -2.35 -10.38 9.00
CA GLU A 44 -3.52 -10.54 9.88
C GLU A 44 -4.83 -10.50 9.09
N HIS A 45 -4.94 -9.56 8.15
CA HIS A 45 -6.12 -9.43 7.31
C HIS A 45 -6.32 -10.68 6.43
N LEU A 46 -5.27 -11.20 5.80
CA LEU A 46 -5.33 -12.44 5.01
C LEU A 46 -5.75 -13.64 5.86
N VAL A 47 -5.24 -13.77 7.09
CA VAL A 47 -5.65 -14.83 8.03
C VAL A 47 -7.13 -14.69 8.41
N ARG A 48 -7.60 -13.45 8.63
CA ARG A 48 -8.99 -13.15 8.99
C ARG A 48 -10.00 -13.52 7.91
N LEU A 49 -9.59 -13.53 6.63
CA LEU A 49 -10.45 -13.96 5.53
C LEU A 49 -10.89 -15.43 5.65
N LYS A 50 -10.15 -16.27 6.38
CA LYS A 50 -10.45 -17.71 6.58
C LYS A 50 -10.65 -18.48 5.27
N HIS A 51 -10.03 -18.02 4.19
CA HIS A 51 -9.99 -18.72 2.91
C HIS A 51 -8.72 -19.55 2.79
N PRO A 52 -8.74 -20.66 2.03
CA PRO A 52 -7.53 -21.37 1.65
C PRO A 52 -6.54 -20.41 1.00
N ALA A 53 -5.28 -20.46 1.43
CA ALA A 53 -4.21 -19.61 0.93
C ALA A 53 -3.05 -20.45 0.42
N ILE A 54 -2.37 -19.96 -0.61
CA ILE A 54 -1.13 -20.54 -1.14
C ILE A 54 0.02 -19.55 -0.95
N GLN A 55 1.14 -20.04 -0.43
CA GLN A 55 2.37 -19.27 -0.37
C GLN A 55 3.21 -19.52 -1.62
N VAL A 56 3.31 -18.52 -2.49
CA VAL A 56 4.12 -18.62 -3.70
C VAL A 56 5.54 -18.11 -3.41
N MET A 57 6.49 -19.03 -3.24
CA MET A 57 7.88 -18.70 -2.98
C MET A 57 8.61 -18.23 -4.24
N ALA A 58 9.44 -17.19 -4.11
CA ALA A 58 10.25 -16.70 -5.23
C ALA A 58 11.32 -17.74 -5.61
N LYS A 59 11.49 -17.99 -6.91
CA LYS A 59 12.58 -18.84 -7.41
C LYS A 59 13.83 -17.99 -7.64
N ASN A 60 14.87 -18.23 -6.85
CA ASN A 60 16.15 -17.53 -6.92
C ASN A 60 17.22 -18.44 -7.57
N ILE A 61 18.04 -17.87 -8.44
CA ILE A 61 19.14 -18.55 -9.14
C ILE A 61 20.39 -17.68 -8.98
N GLY A 62 21.54 -18.29 -8.70
CA GLY A 62 22.81 -17.61 -8.48
C GLY A 62 23.29 -17.67 -7.03
N ASN A 63 24.59 -17.44 -6.81
CA ASN A 63 25.20 -17.56 -5.49
C ASN A 63 24.69 -16.44 -4.54
N GLY A 64 24.08 -16.83 -3.42
CA GLY A 64 23.50 -15.90 -2.44
C GLY A 64 22.19 -15.22 -2.85
N ALA A 65 21.61 -15.59 -4.01
CA ALA A 65 20.39 -14.98 -4.53
C ALA A 65 19.15 -15.20 -3.64
N ASP A 66 19.15 -16.27 -2.84
CA ASP A 66 18.14 -16.62 -1.84
C ASP A 66 18.12 -15.62 -0.66
N LYS A 67 19.27 -15.03 -0.34
CA LYS A 67 19.42 -14.05 0.76
C LYS A 67 19.21 -12.60 0.31
N ALA A 68 19.15 -12.35 -1.00
CA ALA A 68 18.99 -11.01 -1.53
C ALA A 68 17.62 -10.42 -1.15
N THR A 69 17.59 -9.16 -0.71
CA THR A 69 16.33 -8.46 -0.43
C THR A 69 15.56 -8.18 -1.73
N SER A 70 14.27 -7.90 -1.64
CA SER A 70 13.47 -7.48 -2.82
C SER A 70 14.05 -6.23 -3.48
N GLU A 71 14.62 -5.31 -2.70
CA GLU A 71 15.26 -4.10 -3.22
C GLU A 71 16.54 -4.41 -3.99
N GLN A 72 17.39 -5.32 -3.47
CA GLN A 72 18.58 -5.80 -4.17
C GLN A 72 18.23 -6.54 -5.46
N ALA A 73 17.09 -7.25 -5.48
CA ALA A 73 16.54 -7.88 -6.67
C ALA A 73 15.69 -6.91 -7.54
N GLY A 74 15.84 -5.59 -7.36
CA GLY A 74 15.23 -4.56 -8.20
C GLY A 74 13.70 -4.43 -8.09
N ASN A 75 13.09 -4.93 -7.02
CA ASN A 75 11.66 -4.86 -6.71
C ASN A 75 10.72 -5.44 -7.79
N LEU A 76 11.23 -6.28 -8.70
CA LEU A 76 10.44 -6.96 -9.73
C LEU A 76 9.51 -6.03 -10.53
N ALA A 77 9.86 -4.74 -10.66
CA ALA A 77 9.11 -3.77 -11.45
C ALA A 77 8.91 -4.32 -12.87
N GLY A 78 7.64 -4.57 -13.23
CA GLY A 78 7.24 -5.06 -14.54
C GLY A 78 7.12 -3.93 -15.55
N GLN A 79 7.42 -4.23 -16.82
CA GLN A 79 6.91 -3.44 -17.94
C GLN A 79 5.50 -3.91 -18.22
N PHE A 80 4.52 -3.10 -17.84
CA PHE A 80 3.12 -3.38 -18.07
C PHE A 80 2.61 -2.58 -19.27
N PRO A 81 1.59 -3.07 -20.00
CA PRO A 81 0.98 -2.32 -21.10
C PRO A 81 0.43 -0.96 -20.62
N PRO A 82 0.50 0.10 -21.45
CA PRO A 82 0.06 1.45 -21.10
C PRO A 82 -1.48 1.59 -21.11
N ALA A 83 -2.17 0.81 -20.27
CA ALA A 83 -3.64 0.80 -20.16
C ALA A 83 -4.13 0.73 -18.69
N GLY A 84 -3.37 1.30 -17.76
CA GLY A 84 -3.72 1.35 -16.33
C GLY A 84 -3.05 0.27 -15.46
N LEU A 85 -2.41 -0.73 -16.08
CA LEU A 85 -1.46 -1.60 -15.37
C LEU A 85 -0.15 -0.85 -15.22
N VAL A 86 0.07 -0.28 -14.04
CA VAL A 86 1.29 0.43 -13.68
C VAL A 86 1.74 -0.03 -12.31
N ASN A 87 2.98 0.30 -11.93
CA ASN A 87 3.43 0.05 -10.56
C ASN A 87 2.51 0.79 -9.57
N GLY A 88 1.87 0.02 -8.68
CA GLY A 88 0.89 0.55 -7.72
C GLY A 88 -0.57 0.40 -8.16
N ALA A 89 -0.86 -0.18 -9.33
CA ALA A 89 -2.22 -0.58 -9.67
C ALA A 89 -2.77 -1.58 -8.63
N GLN A 90 -4.02 -1.38 -8.24
CA GLN A 90 -4.73 -2.21 -7.28
C GLN A 90 -5.78 -3.06 -7.99
N GLY A 91 -6.08 -4.20 -7.40
CA GLY A 91 -7.02 -5.16 -7.94
C GLY A 91 -7.24 -6.32 -6.97
N THR A 92 -8.20 -7.16 -7.32
CA THR A 92 -8.62 -8.32 -6.54
C THR A 92 -8.30 -9.59 -7.31
N VAL A 93 -7.77 -10.60 -6.62
CA VAL A 93 -7.55 -11.93 -7.21
C VAL A 93 -8.91 -12.54 -7.55
N TYR A 94 -9.09 -12.89 -8.82
CA TYR A 94 -10.28 -13.56 -9.33
C TYR A 94 -10.13 -15.09 -9.26
N ASP A 95 -8.99 -15.59 -9.77
CA ASP A 95 -8.71 -17.02 -9.81
C ASP A 95 -7.19 -17.28 -9.91
N ILE A 96 -6.77 -18.52 -9.66
CA ILE A 96 -5.38 -18.96 -9.72
C ILE A 96 -5.30 -20.15 -10.68
N GLY A 97 -4.39 -20.07 -11.65
CA GLY A 97 -4.22 -21.11 -12.66
C GLY A 97 -2.92 -21.90 -12.51
N TRP A 98 -3.00 -23.22 -12.67
CA TRP A 98 -1.87 -24.15 -12.68
C TRP A 98 -1.63 -24.73 -14.07
N ALA A 99 -0.42 -25.25 -14.29
CA ALA A 99 -0.11 -25.98 -15.51
C ALA A 99 -0.90 -27.30 -15.58
N PRO A 100 -1.24 -27.80 -16.79
CA PRO A 100 -1.89 -29.10 -16.94
C PRO A 100 -1.11 -30.20 -16.22
N GLY A 101 -1.80 -30.93 -15.33
CA GLY A 101 -1.21 -32.04 -14.55
C GLY A 101 -0.45 -31.64 -13.28
N ALA A 102 -0.40 -30.34 -12.93
CA ALA A 102 0.21 -29.89 -11.68
C ALA A 102 -0.71 -30.13 -10.46
N ASP A 103 -0.11 -30.37 -9.30
CA ASP A 103 -0.80 -30.49 -8.01
C ASP A 103 -0.92 -29.11 -7.36
N ALA A 104 -2.14 -28.60 -7.20
CA ALA A 104 -2.40 -27.27 -6.64
C ALA A 104 -1.89 -27.08 -5.20
N HIS A 105 -1.60 -28.16 -4.46
CA HIS A 105 -1.06 -28.10 -3.10
C HIS A 105 0.48 -28.10 -3.06
N ARG A 106 1.14 -28.51 -4.13
CA ARG A 106 2.60 -28.70 -4.17
C ARG A 106 3.28 -27.80 -5.17
N ASP A 107 2.65 -27.61 -6.32
CA ASP A 107 3.22 -26.88 -7.44
C ASP A 107 2.81 -25.41 -7.39
N PRO A 108 3.74 -24.49 -7.75
CA PRO A 108 3.42 -23.07 -7.80
C PRO A 108 2.46 -22.78 -8.97
N PRO A 109 1.60 -21.76 -8.83
CA PRO A 109 0.71 -21.36 -9.91
C PRO A 109 1.50 -20.79 -11.09
N SER A 110 0.92 -20.95 -12.28
CA SER A 110 1.48 -20.44 -13.53
C SER A 110 0.94 -19.05 -13.90
N VAL A 111 -0.28 -18.74 -13.44
CA VAL A 111 -0.96 -17.46 -13.69
C VAL A 111 -1.83 -17.09 -12.50
N ILE A 112 -1.93 -15.79 -12.20
CA ILE A 112 -2.90 -15.24 -11.26
C ILE A 112 -3.85 -14.36 -12.07
N MET A 113 -5.13 -14.69 -12.08
CA MET A 113 -6.17 -13.91 -12.75
C MET A 113 -6.63 -12.81 -11.80
N MET A 114 -6.60 -11.56 -12.25
CA MET A 114 -6.95 -10.40 -11.44
C MET A 114 -8.01 -9.53 -12.09
N VAL A 115 -8.97 -9.06 -11.31
CA VAL A 115 -9.81 -7.91 -11.65
C VAL A 115 -9.10 -6.65 -11.17
N MET A 116 -8.86 -5.69 -12.06
CA MET A 116 -8.10 -4.47 -11.76
C MET A 116 -9.02 -3.26 -11.65
N ASP A 117 -8.83 -2.41 -10.64
CA ASP A 117 -9.80 -1.35 -10.30
C ASP A 117 -9.90 -0.24 -11.35
N LYS A 118 -8.81 0.00 -12.12
CA LYS A 118 -8.69 1.13 -13.06
C LYS A 118 -8.05 0.71 -14.40
N TYR A 119 -8.26 -0.54 -14.79
CA TYR A 119 -7.78 -1.05 -16.08
C TYR A 119 -8.77 -0.75 -17.20
N THR A 120 -8.25 -0.39 -18.37
CA THR A 120 -9.06 -0.09 -19.56
C THR A 120 -8.46 -0.71 -20.82
N GLY A 121 -7.66 -1.75 -20.66
CA GLY A 121 -6.98 -2.43 -21.76
C GLY A 121 -7.64 -3.76 -22.13
N PRO A 122 -7.01 -4.55 -23.01
CA PRO A 122 -7.54 -5.86 -23.39
C PRO A 122 -7.61 -6.83 -22.19
N SER A 123 -8.79 -7.38 -21.93
CA SER A 123 -9.01 -8.41 -20.92
C SER A 123 -8.87 -9.82 -21.50
N TYR A 124 -8.57 -10.80 -20.66
CA TYR A 124 -8.59 -12.22 -21.04
C TYR A 124 -10.01 -12.77 -21.06
N LEU A 125 -10.80 -12.39 -20.06
CA LEU A 125 -12.23 -12.64 -20.02
C LEU A 125 -12.95 -11.48 -19.34
N THR A 126 -14.25 -11.40 -19.59
CA THR A 126 -15.17 -10.51 -18.88
C THR A 126 -16.10 -11.40 -18.08
N THR A 127 -16.23 -11.13 -16.78
CA THR A 127 -17.16 -11.84 -15.91
C THR A 127 -18.62 -11.49 -16.24
N ASP A 128 -19.56 -12.28 -15.75
CA ASP A 128 -21.00 -12.03 -15.98
C ASP A 128 -21.48 -10.67 -15.45
N ASP A 129 -20.80 -10.14 -14.43
CA ASP A 129 -21.04 -8.80 -13.87
C ASP A 129 -20.22 -7.68 -14.55
N GLY A 130 -19.59 -7.96 -15.69
CA GLY A 130 -18.93 -6.97 -16.55
C GLY A 130 -17.54 -6.56 -16.09
N ARG A 131 -16.90 -7.29 -15.16
CA ARG A 131 -15.53 -6.98 -14.70
C ARG A 131 -14.50 -7.60 -15.63
N GLU A 132 -13.49 -6.81 -15.98
CA GLU A 132 -12.38 -7.22 -16.82
C GLU A 132 -11.34 -8.00 -16.01
N VAL A 133 -11.04 -9.22 -16.44
CA VAL A 133 -10.04 -10.08 -15.80
C VAL A 133 -8.77 -10.13 -16.65
N VAL A 134 -7.64 -9.88 -16.00
CA VAL A 134 -6.32 -9.82 -16.61
C VAL A 134 -5.41 -10.91 -16.03
N PRO A 135 -4.67 -11.66 -16.86
CA PRO A 135 -3.71 -12.64 -16.40
C PRO A 135 -2.40 -11.97 -15.99
N ILE A 136 -1.97 -12.20 -14.75
CA ILE A 136 -0.66 -11.80 -14.25
C ILE A 136 0.25 -13.00 -14.26
N LEU A 137 1.36 -12.89 -14.99
CA LEU A 137 2.37 -13.93 -15.14
C LEU A 137 3.59 -13.65 -14.25
N PRO A 138 4.34 -14.69 -13.84
CA PRO A 138 5.57 -14.50 -13.07
C PRO A 138 6.65 -13.85 -13.94
N VAL A 139 7.25 -12.77 -13.43
CA VAL A 139 8.31 -12.02 -14.10
C VAL A 139 9.67 -12.53 -13.62
N LYS A 140 10.64 -12.59 -14.55
CA LYS A 140 12.05 -12.83 -14.21
C LYS A 140 12.80 -11.49 -14.19
N ARG A 141 13.70 -11.33 -13.22
CA ARG A 141 14.59 -10.18 -13.17
C ARG A 141 16.01 -10.63 -12.86
N ASP A 142 16.94 -10.19 -13.68
CA ASP A 142 18.37 -10.39 -13.46
C ASP A 142 18.95 -9.22 -12.67
N PHE A 143 19.88 -9.53 -11.77
CA PHE A 143 20.54 -8.57 -10.89
C PHE A 143 21.93 -9.09 -10.49
N PHE A 144 22.77 -8.20 -9.96
CA PHE A 144 24.08 -8.56 -9.43
C PHE A 144 24.07 -8.48 -7.90
N LEU A 145 24.63 -9.50 -7.24
CA LEU A 145 24.95 -9.49 -5.82
C LEU A 145 26.48 -9.49 -5.69
N GLY A 146 27.05 -8.31 -5.46
CA GLY A 146 28.50 -8.12 -5.61
C GLY A 146 28.91 -8.36 -7.08
N THR A 147 29.73 -9.37 -7.32
CA THR A 147 30.16 -9.79 -8.67
C THR A 147 29.35 -10.96 -9.24
N SER A 148 28.44 -11.55 -8.46
CA SER A 148 27.67 -12.72 -8.88
C SER A 148 26.40 -12.32 -9.64
N ALA A 149 26.25 -12.82 -10.86
CA ALA A 149 25.01 -12.70 -11.62
C ALA A 149 23.93 -13.60 -11.00
N CYS A 150 22.76 -13.02 -10.72
CA CYS A 150 21.64 -13.67 -10.07
C CYS A 150 20.34 -13.39 -10.82
N THR A 151 19.36 -14.28 -10.68
CA THR A 151 18.02 -14.12 -11.25
C THR A 151 16.96 -14.42 -10.20
N ARG A 152 15.89 -13.62 -10.16
CA ARG A 152 14.69 -13.88 -9.37
C ARG A 152 13.47 -14.00 -10.27
N LYS A 153 12.68 -15.06 -10.09
CA LYS A 153 11.37 -15.25 -10.73
C LYS A 153 10.26 -15.22 -9.69
N GLN A 154 9.29 -14.32 -9.86
CA GLN A 154 8.13 -14.18 -8.97
C GLN A 154 7.01 -13.35 -9.64
N PHE A 155 5.77 -13.48 -9.18
CA PHE A 155 4.69 -12.57 -9.57
C PHE A 155 4.97 -11.14 -9.10
N PRO A 156 4.74 -10.11 -9.93
CA PRO A 156 4.95 -8.71 -9.55
C PRO A 156 3.76 -8.18 -8.71
N LEU A 157 3.35 -8.93 -7.70
CA LEU A 157 2.19 -8.65 -6.85
C LEU A 157 2.60 -8.59 -5.38
N MET A 158 1.87 -7.78 -4.63
CA MET A 158 1.94 -7.73 -3.18
C MET A 158 0.55 -7.46 -2.61
N ALA A 159 0.24 -8.03 -1.45
CA ALA A 159 -0.98 -7.70 -0.73
C ALA A 159 -1.00 -6.20 -0.41
N SER A 160 -2.15 -5.56 -0.61
CA SER A 160 -2.31 -4.10 -0.53
C SER A 160 -3.51 -3.66 0.31
N TYR A 161 -3.94 -4.47 1.28
CA TYR A 161 -4.90 -4.04 2.31
C TYR A 161 -4.32 -2.92 3.18
N ALA A 162 -3.01 -2.99 3.42
CA ALA A 162 -2.18 -1.89 3.89
C ALA A 162 -1.05 -1.58 2.90
N ILE A 163 -0.67 -0.31 2.80
CA ILE A 163 0.48 0.18 2.04
C ILE A 163 1.27 1.22 2.85
N THR A 164 2.51 1.49 2.43
CA THR A 164 3.29 2.56 3.06
C THR A 164 2.89 3.94 2.55
N VAL A 165 3.13 4.98 3.35
CA VAL A 165 2.96 6.39 2.94
C VAL A 165 3.71 6.71 1.64
N HIS A 166 4.93 6.18 1.46
CA HIS A 166 5.68 6.39 0.21
C HIS A 166 5.01 5.75 -1.00
N LYS A 167 4.31 4.62 -0.82
CA LYS A 167 3.58 3.93 -1.89
C LYS A 167 2.22 4.56 -2.18
N SER A 168 1.69 5.39 -1.28
CA SER A 168 0.40 6.07 -1.46
C SER A 168 0.50 7.44 -2.14
N GLN A 169 1.70 7.94 -2.48
CA GLN A 169 1.91 9.32 -2.93
C GLN A 169 1.06 9.75 -4.15
N SER A 170 0.71 8.82 -5.04
CA SER A 170 -0.15 9.06 -6.21
C SER A 170 -1.60 8.63 -6.01
N ILE A 171 -1.96 8.15 -4.82
CA ILE A 171 -3.28 7.61 -4.51
C ILE A 171 -4.14 8.69 -3.83
N THR A 172 -5.42 8.71 -4.16
CA THR A 172 -6.45 9.46 -3.45
C THR A 172 -7.64 8.54 -3.24
N VAL A 173 -8.11 8.43 -2.00
CA VAL A 173 -9.18 7.53 -1.57
C VAL A 173 -10.30 8.28 -0.86
N ASP A 174 -11.51 7.71 -0.91
CA ASP A 174 -12.66 8.26 -0.19
C ASP A 174 -12.60 7.93 1.31
N LYS A 175 -12.12 6.74 1.65
CA LYS A 175 -11.87 6.32 3.04
C LYS A 175 -10.48 5.73 3.21
N MET A 176 -9.85 6.03 4.33
CA MET A 176 -8.59 5.41 4.74
C MET A 176 -8.49 5.26 6.25
N VAL A 177 -7.57 4.39 6.64
CA VAL A 177 -7.15 4.21 8.03
C VAL A 177 -5.66 4.46 8.11
N THR A 178 -5.20 5.17 9.13
CA THR A 178 -3.77 5.41 9.35
C THR A 178 -3.44 5.36 10.84
N ASP A 179 -2.15 5.40 11.15
CA ASP A 179 -1.66 5.48 12.52
C ASP A 179 -0.72 6.67 12.63
N LEU A 180 -1.06 7.60 13.52
CA LEU A 180 -0.31 8.82 13.82
C LEU A 180 0.30 8.79 15.24
N SER A 181 0.16 7.67 15.96
CA SER A 181 0.64 7.52 17.35
C SER A 181 2.16 7.59 17.45
N GLU A 182 2.86 7.12 16.42
CA GLU A 182 4.31 7.21 16.32
C GLU A 182 4.75 8.51 15.64
N ARG A 183 5.85 9.08 16.13
CA ARG A 183 6.47 10.26 15.52
C ARG A 183 7.02 9.93 14.13
N ASP A 184 6.86 10.82 13.14
CA ASP A 184 7.43 10.53 11.82
C ASP A 184 8.96 10.45 11.90
N PHE A 185 9.50 9.37 11.36
CA PHE A 185 10.94 9.18 11.17
C PHE A 185 11.49 10.03 10.00
N GLN A 186 10.61 10.54 9.15
CA GLN A 186 10.90 11.52 8.10
C GLN A 186 9.84 12.61 8.15
N THR A 187 10.27 13.86 8.09
CA THR A 187 9.37 15.01 8.21
C THR A 187 8.26 14.99 7.17
N GLY A 188 7.01 15.08 7.64
CA GLY A 188 5.84 15.26 6.78
C GLY A 188 5.17 13.96 6.32
N LEU A 189 5.55 12.79 6.84
CA LEU A 189 4.86 11.54 6.50
C LEU A 189 3.41 11.56 6.97
N SER A 190 3.14 12.06 8.17
CA SER A 190 1.77 12.23 8.69
C SER A 190 0.92 13.11 7.77
N TYR A 191 1.47 14.22 7.27
CA TYR A 191 0.80 15.08 6.31
C TYR A 191 0.54 14.37 4.96
N VAL A 192 1.55 13.66 4.44
CA VAL A 192 1.39 12.91 3.18
C VAL A 192 0.32 11.84 3.33
N ALA A 193 0.28 11.12 4.45
CA ALA A 193 -0.76 10.12 4.75
C ALA A 193 -2.15 10.76 4.78
N VAL A 194 -2.37 11.78 5.61
CA VAL A 194 -3.68 12.44 5.74
C VAL A 194 -4.13 13.07 4.43
N SER A 195 -3.22 13.64 3.63
CA SER A 195 -3.59 14.23 2.33
C SER A 195 -4.06 13.22 1.27
N ARG A 196 -4.06 11.91 1.57
CA ARG A 196 -4.58 10.88 0.65
C ARG A 196 -6.10 10.75 0.71
N VAL A 197 -6.75 11.18 1.79
CA VAL A 197 -8.21 11.15 1.90
C VAL A 197 -8.81 12.43 1.33
N LYS A 198 -9.95 12.31 0.63
CA LYS A 198 -10.65 13.49 0.07
C LYS A 198 -11.31 14.35 1.14
N MET A 199 -11.88 13.72 2.17
CA MET A 199 -12.66 14.36 3.22
C MET A 199 -12.29 13.80 4.59
N LEU A 200 -12.40 14.61 5.65
CA LEU A 200 -11.96 14.23 7.00
C LEU A 200 -12.84 13.14 7.63
N ASP A 201 -14.12 13.07 7.26
CA ASP A 201 -15.04 11.99 7.66
C ASP A 201 -14.64 10.62 7.10
N GLY A 202 -13.85 10.60 6.03
CA GLY A 202 -13.20 9.42 5.47
C GLY A 202 -11.88 9.04 6.15
N LEU A 203 -11.48 9.69 7.25
CA LEU A 203 -10.24 9.39 7.97
C LEU A 203 -10.53 8.68 9.29
N MET A 204 -9.98 7.49 9.46
CA MET A 204 -9.88 6.81 10.75
C MET A 204 -8.42 6.75 11.21
N ILE A 205 -8.19 6.91 12.52
CA ILE A 205 -6.87 6.80 13.14
C ILE A 205 -6.92 5.62 14.12
N ASP A 206 -6.05 4.63 13.92
CA ASP A 206 -6.06 3.36 14.68
C ASP A 206 -5.74 3.53 16.16
N ALA A 207 -4.92 4.52 16.50
CA ALA A 207 -4.42 4.73 17.85
C ALA A 207 -4.46 6.21 18.26
N PRO A 208 -4.70 6.50 19.55
CA PRO A 208 -4.50 7.84 20.09
C PRO A 208 -3.09 8.34 19.80
N PHE A 209 -2.96 9.62 19.52
CA PHE A 209 -1.67 10.27 19.30
C PHE A 209 -1.63 11.63 20.01
N GLU A 210 -0.43 12.05 20.36
CA GLU A 210 -0.20 13.38 20.92
C GLU A 210 -0.05 14.37 19.78
N ARG A 211 -0.85 15.45 19.76
CA ARG A 211 -0.72 16.50 18.72
C ARG A 211 0.71 17.04 18.61
N ALA A 212 1.43 17.13 19.72
CA ALA A 212 2.82 17.57 19.74
C ALA A 212 3.76 16.69 18.89
N SER A 213 3.41 15.41 18.66
CA SER A 213 4.19 14.51 17.80
C SER A 213 4.18 14.94 16.33
N LEU A 214 3.17 15.70 15.91
CA LEU A 214 3.02 16.22 14.54
C LEU A 214 3.79 17.51 14.30
N HIS A 215 4.34 18.13 15.35
CA HIS A 215 5.09 19.38 15.27
C HIS A 215 6.61 19.12 15.32
N TYR A 216 7.33 19.74 14.39
CA TYR A 216 8.80 19.70 14.33
C TYR A 216 9.38 21.06 14.72
N GLU A 217 9.98 21.17 15.91
CA GLU A 217 10.80 22.33 16.30
C GLU A 217 12.19 22.29 15.64
N LYS A 218 12.76 21.08 15.50
CA LYS A 218 14.01 20.79 14.78
C LYS A 218 13.86 19.47 14.02
N LEU A 219 14.41 19.39 12.81
CA LEU A 219 14.38 18.18 11.99
C LEU A 219 15.24 17.07 12.61
N PRO A 220 14.92 15.78 12.40
CA PRO A 220 15.73 14.66 12.87
C PRO A 220 17.19 14.66 12.38
N ASP A 221 17.50 15.42 11.33
CA ASP A 221 18.84 15.56 10.72
C ASP A 221 19.60 16.82 11.19
N GLY A 222 19.11 17.53 12.21
CA GLY A 222 19.77 18.71 12.78
C GLY A 222 19.69 19.97 11.93
N LYS A 223 18.99 19.95 10.79
CA LYS A 223 18.77 21.15 9.97
C LYS A 223 17.61 21.98 10.54
N HIS A 224 17.75 23.30 10.47
CA HIS A 224 16.61 24.20 10.65
C HIS A 224 15.65 24.01 9.48
N SER A 225 14.36 23.87 9.77
CA SER A 225 13.31 23.70 8.76
C SER A 225 13.24 24.93 7.83
N SER A 226 13.93 24.87 6.68
CA SER A 226 13.69 25.79 5.55
C SER A 226 12.67 25.25 4.55
N ILE A 227 12.13 24.06 4.79
CA ILE A 227 11.01 23.51 4.03
C ILE A 227 9.75 23.83 4.81
N MET A 228 8.90 24.68 4.21
CA MET A 228 7.63 25.17 4.72
C MET A 228 7.01 24.21 5.74
N LEU A 229 7.06 24.62 7.01
CA LEU A 229 5.97 24.30 7.93
C LEU A 229 4.70 24.68 7.17
N PHE A 230 3.94 23.70 6.68
CA PHE A 230 2.51 23.89 6.62
C PHE A 230 2.11 23.99 8.09
N THR A 231 2.08 25.23 8.55
CA THR A 231 1.46 25.60 9.79
C THR A 231 0.12 24.89 9.83
N LEU A 232 -0.06 24.08 10.87
CA LEU A 232 -1.33 23.54 11.32
C LEU A 232 -2.18 24.71 11.90
N GLU A 233 -2.19 25.85 11.20
CA GLU A 233 -2.89 27.10 11.46
C GLU A 233 -3.66 27.50 10.19
N ALA A 234 -4.88 27.00 10.07
CA ALA A 234 -5.99 27.76 9.50
C ALA A 234 -7.24 27.27 10.21
N LEU A 235 -7.27 27.55 11.51
CA LEU A 235 -8.41 27.21 12.31
C LEU A 235 -8.56 28.09 13.55
N TYR A 236 -8.25 29.37 13.36
CA TYR A 236 -8.58 30.41 14.30
C TYR A 236 -9.45 31.47 13.63
N VAL A 237 -10.45 31.04 12.85
CA VAL A 237 -11.62 31.88 12.53
C VAL A 237 -12.81 30.93 12.33
N LEU A 238 -13.99 31.30 12.84
CA LEU A 238 -15.25 30.56 12.85
C LEU A 238 -15.38 29.50 13.96
N THR A 239 -15.44 29.99 15.19
CA THR A 239 -16.63 29.81 16.04
C THR A 239 -16.81 31.09 16.86
N ASP A 240 -18.06 31.59 16.82
CA ASP A 240 -18.64 32.85 17.30
C ASP A 240 -18.26 34.14 16.54
#